data_AF-A0A2E1P3R5-F1
#
_entry.id   AF-A0A2E1P3R5-F1
#
_cell.length_a   1.000
_cell.length_b   1.000
_cell.length_c   1.000
_cell.angle_alpha   90.00
_cell.angle_beta   90.00
_cell.angle_gamma   90.00
#
_symmetry.space_group_name_H-M   'P 1'
#
loop_
_entity.id
_entity.type
_entity.pdbx_description
1 polymer ?
#
loop_
_entity_poly.entity_id
_entity_poly.type
_entity_poly.pdbx_seq_one_letter_code
_entity_poly.pdbx_strand_id
1 'polypeptide(L)'
;MSSSVSRYFFTLCFLALGSCYLLKPKVQYFVNNSDQWSVNLKNEQYISFGDSLFLRQTYEGTPKSFYQHYSTGVCFDNQCRPLDIILHWSISGRYLGFEMPKGEFLSKTDHDPFTRKEYLQLNEILSNGDLLFKDIKYHELMNQPESSTESADAISGATSERIKDIVVKNAAYTTYKLWKLVYGESQKFIEQYTEKHLNTSNLLTVLSSQDRDEIFWGLTRMKDTLSFSIPIKNRLLSLIQSDDYYLSYNAVHAIPKTYLNDSGFLENLFLSYLNTSDASTKNEIFSRLKSAPGLSHNLVVKSRQTIPAMTPQEISSVLKLYERHSINDLETCKVLARILENKNNYISKKAYDFLIKIQTDDEFIAERLKAYKNQ
;
A
#
# COMPACT_ATOMS: atom_id res chain seq x y z
N MET A 1 -68.22 -45.76 0.79
CA MET A 1 -68.02 -44.69 1.80
C MET A 1 -66.53 -44.66 2.10
N SER A 2 -65.74 -43.87 1.37
CA SER A 2 -65.54 -42.41 1.43
C SER A 2 -64.36 -42.05 2.33
N SER A 3 -63.53 -41.16 1.77
CA SER A 3 -62.57 -40.24 2.39
C SER A 3 -61.37 -40.80 3.16
N SER A 4 -60.18 -40.66 2.56
CA SER A 4 -58.95 -40.34 3.33
C SER A 4 -57.73 -39.93 2.48
N VAL A 5 -57.68 -40.24 1.17
CA VAL A 5 -56.40 -40.14 0.44
C VAL A 5 -56.06 -38.73 -0.10
N SER A 6 -56.98 -37.77 -0.07
CA SER A 6 -56.79 -36.47 -0.75
C SER A 6 -56.21 -35.33 0.10
N ARG A 7 -55.78 -35.56 1.36
CA ARG A 7 -55.29 -34.48 2.25
C ARG A 7 -53.79 -34.45 2.50
N TYR A 8 -53.02 -35.45 2.06
CA TYR A 8 -51.57 -35.50 2.31
C TYR A 8 -50.69 -35.09 1.12
N PHE A 9 -51.24 -34.98 -0.09
CA PHE A 9 -50.47 -34.57 -1.27
C PHE A 9 -50.31 -33.05 -1.40
N PHE A 10 -51.22 -32.25 -0.83
CA PHE A 10 -51.12 -30.78 -0.89
C PHE A 10 -50.24 -30.17 0.21
N THR A 11 -49.98 -30.90 1.30
CA THR A 11 -49.18 -30.40 2.44
C THR A 11 -47.68 -30.67 2.27
N LEU A 12 -47.29 -31.62 1.43
CA LEU A 12 -45.87 -31.95 1.19
C LEU A 12 -45.19 -31.03 0.16
N CYS A 13 -45.94 -30.43 -0.76
CA CYS A 13 -45.38 -29.48 -1.74
C CYS A 13 -45.06 -28.10 -1.16
N PHE A 14 -45.71 -27.68 -0.06
CA PHE A 14 -45.38 -26.40 0.58
C PHE A 14 -44.11 -26.45 1.45
N LEU A 15 -43.70 -27.63 1.93
CA LEU A 15 -42.49 -27.78 2.74
C LEU A 15 -41.20 -27.94 1.90
N ALA A 16 -41.31 -28.36 0.63
CA ALA A 16 -40.16 -28.44 -0.27
C ALA A 16 -39.77 -27.09 -0.89
N LEU A 17 -40.74 -26.18 -1.09
CA LEU A 17 -40.49 -24.84 -1.64
C LEU A 17 -39.98 -23.84 -0.59
N GLY A 18 -40.33 -24.03 0.69
CA GLY A 18 -39.79 -23.21 1.81
C GLY A 18 -38.33 -23.53 2.16
N SER A 19 -37.83 -24.72 1.80
CA SER A 19 -36.49 -25.18 2.19
C SER A 19 -35.36 -24.67 1.27
N CYS A 20 -35.67 -24.30 0.02
CA CYS A 20 -34.66 -23.76 -0.90
C CYS A 20 -34.31 -22.28 -0.64
N TYR A 21 -35.19 -21.52 0.02
CA TYR A 21 -34.89 -20.12 0.38
C TYR A 21 -33.89 -19.99 1.54
N LEU A 22 -33.78 -21.02 2.38
CA LEU A 22 -32.91 -21.01 3.57
C LEU A 22 -31.46 -21.45 3.29
N LEU A 23 -31.15 -21.89 2.07
CA LEU A 23 -29.85 -22.44 1.66
C LEU A 23 -29.11 -21.57 0.63
N LYS A 24 -29.51 -20.31 0.41
CA LYS A 24 -28.71 -19.41 -0.42
C LYS A 24 -27.36 -19.16 0.27
N PRO A 25 -26.23 -19.39 -0.41
CA PRO A 25 -24.91 -19.14 0.16
C PRO A 25 -24.78 -17.67 0.54
N LYS A 26 -24.10 -17.39 1.66
CA LYS A 26 -23.81 -16.01 2.08
C LYS A 26 -23.03 -15.31 0.97
N VAL A 27 -23.51 -14.15 0.53
CA VAL A 27 -22.83 -13.32 -0.46
C VAL A 27 -21.72 -12.56 0.26
N GLN A 28 -20.48 -12.92 -0.03
CA GLN A 28 -19.29 -12.24 0.49
C GLN A 28 -18.15 -12.37 -0.52
N TYR A 29 -17.51 -11.25 -0.83
CA TYR A 29 -16.40 -11.18 -1.77
C TYR A 29 -15.37 -10.21 -1.21
N PHE A 30 -14.13 -10.66 -1.14
CA PHE A 30 -13.01 -9.86 -0.65
C PHE A 30 -11.89 -9.84 -1.69
N VAL A 31 -11.12 -8.76 -1.71
CA VAL A 31 -9.97 -8.58 -2.61
C VAL A 31 -8.88 -9.59 -2.27
N ASN A 32 -8.08 -10.04 -3.24
CA ASN A 32 -6.94 -10.92 -2.94
C ASN A 32 -6.00 -10.27 -1.90
N ASN A 33 -5.36 -11.08 -1.06
CA ASN A 33 -4.52 -10.62 0.06
C ASN A 33 -5.28 -9.87 1.16
N SER A 34 -6.61 -9.97 1.16
CA SER A 34 -7.46 -9.57 2.28
C SER A 34 -7.58 -10.66 3.36
N ASP A 35 -6.97 -11.84 3.16
CA ASP A 35 -7.14 -13.02 4.02
C ASP A 35 -6.66 -12.80 5.46
N GLN A 36 -5.75 -11.85 5.69
CA GLN A 36 -5.33 -11.44 7.04
C GLN A 36 -6.42 -10.68 7.81
N TRP A 37 -7.52 -10.29 7.15
CA TRP A 37 -8.68 -9.64 7.76
C TRP A 37 -9.77 -10.60 8.22
N SER A 38 -9.56 -11.92 8.10
CA SER A 38 -10.51 -12.92 8.58
C SER A 38 -10.87 -12.64 10.05
N VAL A 39 -12.16 -12.56 10.34
CA VAL A 39 -12.70 -12.16 11.64
C VAL A 39 -12.27 -13.17 12.71
N ASN A 40 -11.32 -12.80 13.56
CA ASN A 40 -11.01 -13.58 14.76
C ASN A 40 -11.72 -12.95 15.95
N LEU A 41 -12.99 -13.32 16.12
CA LEU A 41 -13.92 -12.77 17.12
C LEU A 41 -13.43 -12.87 18.56
N LYS A 42 -12.42 -13.70 18.87
CA LYS A 42 -12.03 -13.97 20.25
C LYS A 42 -11.23 -12.84 20.92
N ASN A 43 -10.62 -11.92 20.16
CA ASN A 43 -9.73 -10.89 20.68
C ASN A 43 -10.00 -9.47 20.11
N GLU A 44 -11.22 -9.21 19.66
CA GLU A 44 -11.56 -7.97 18.95
C GLU A 44 -12.70 -7.21 19.65
N GLN A 45 -12.68 -5.88 19.51
CA GLN A 45 -13.72 -4.96 19.95
C GLN A 45 -14.04 -3.95 18.85
N TYR A 46 -15.17 -3.27 18.99
CA TYR A 46 -15.70 -2.35 17.99
C TYR A 46 -15.90 -0.95 18.56
N ILE A 47 -15.48 0.07 17.81
CA ILE A 47 -15.80 1.47 18.08
C ILE A 47 -16.81 1.94 17.03
N SER A 48 -17.94 2.48 17.46
CA SER A 48 -18.98 3.03 16.58
C SER A 48 -18.72 4.50 16.26
N PHE A 49 -18.90 4.88 15.01
CA PHE A 49 -18.92 6.25 14.52
C PHE A 49 -20.30 6.55 13.92
N GLY A 50 -21.22 6.98 14.78
CA GLY A 50 -22.64 7.06 14.45
C GLY A 50 -23.29 5.69 14.40
N ASP A 51 -24.31 5.53 13.56
CA ASP A 51 -25.20 4.36 13.60
C ASP A 51 -24.72 3.18 12.74
N SER A 52 -23.79 3.41 11.80
CA SER A 52 -23.48 2.43 10.76
C SER A 52 -22.01 2.15 10.51
N LEU A 53 -21.08 3.06 10.84
CA LEU A 53 -19.64 2.89 10.61
C LEU A 53 -18.94 2.42 11.89
N PHE A 54 -18.11 1.39 11.76
CA PHE A 54 -17.43 0.77 12.89
C PHE A 54 -15.95 0.56 12.59
N LEU A 55 -15.09 0.84 13.58
CA LEU A 55 -13.71 0.39 13.61
C LEU A 55 -13.61 -0.92 14.38
N ARG A 56 -13.04 -1.94 13.76
CA ARG A 56 -12.60 -3.17 14.40
C ARG A 56 -11.16 -3.02 14.87
N GLN A 57 -10.90 -3.35 16.12
CA GLN A 57 -9.56 -3.28 16.73
C GLN A 57 -9.35 -4.40 17.74
N THR A 58 -8.09 -4.68 18.08
CA THR A 58 -7.78 -5.62 19.17
C THR A 58 -8.18 -5.05 20.53
N TYR A 59 -8.23 -5.88 21.57
CA TYR A 59 -8.47 -5.39 22.94
C TYR A 59 -7.41 -4.40 23.42
N GLU A 60 -6.18 -4.51 22.92
CA GLU A 60 -5.09 -3.56 23.19
C GLU A 60 -5.21 -2.26 22.37
N GLY A 61 -6.27 -2.11 21.55
CA GLY A 61 -6.56 -0.91 20.78
C GLY A 61 -5.79 -0.80 19.45
N THR A 62 -5.22 -1.90 18.93
CA THR A 62 -4.60 -1.88 17.60
C THR A 62 -5.69 -2.00 16.53
N PRO A 63 -5.89 -0.98 15.66
CA PRO A 63 -6.92 -0.99 14.65
C PRO A 63 -6.61 -2.04 13.57
N LYS A 64 -7.66 -2.73 13.14
CA LYS A 64 -7.62 -3.76 12.12
C LYS A 64 -8.31 -3.27 10.86
N SER A 65 -9.59 -2.97 10.92
CA SER A 65 -10.33 -2.61 9.70
C SER A 65 -11.53 -1.77 10.05
N PHE A 66 -12.09 -1.10 9.05
CA PHE A 66 -13.38 -0.47 9.16
C PHE A 66 -14.43 -1.28 8.41
N TYR A 67 -15.67 -1.21 8.86
CA TYR A 67 -16.81 -1.64 8.07
C TYR A 67 -17.99 -0.71 8.27
N GLN A 68 -18.85 -0.62 7.26
CA GLN A 68 -20.07 0.15 7.34
C GLN A 68 -21.25 -0.58 6.71
N HIS A 69 -22.36 -0.56 7.44
CA HIS A 69 -23.64 -1.07 6.95
C HIS A 69 -24.42 0.02 6.20
N TYR A 70 -24.86 -0.27 4.99
CA TYR A 70 -25.71 0.62 4.21
C TYR A 70 -27.06 -0.03 3.92
N SER A 71 -28.12 0.74 4.11
CA SER A 71 -29.46 0.44 3.60
C SER A 71 -29.92 1.61 2.73
N THR A 72 -29.94 1.45 1.40
CA THR A 72 -30.19 2.55 0.47
C THR A 72 -30.81 2.10 -0.86
N GLY A 73 -31.69 2.89 -1.48
CA GLY A 73 -32.31 2.54 -2.77
C GLY A 73 -31.30 2.49 -3.93
N VAL A 74 -31.34 1.49 -4.81
CA VAL A 74 -30.33 1.28 -5.88
C VAL A 74 -30.81 1.51 -7.30
N CYS A 75 -31.93 2.21 -7.49
CA CYS A 75 -32.48 2.48 -8.82
C CYS A 75 -32.87 3.95 -8.99
N PHE A 76 -33.01 4.36 -10.24
CA PHE A 76 -33.34 5.74 -10.63
C PHE A 76 -34.72 6.20 -10.15
N ASP A 77 -35.67 5.27 -10.08
CA ASP A 77 -37.08 5.50 -9.76
C ASP A 77 -37.46 5.15 -8.31
N ASN A 78 -36.49 4.70 -7.49
CA ASN A 78 -36.70 4.18 -6.14
C ASN A 78 -37.72 3.02 -6.03
N GLN A 79 -38.05 2.33 -7.13
CA GLN A 79 -38.97 1.20 -7.11
C GLN A 79 -38.28 -0.12 -6.74
N CYS A 80 -36.96 -0.19 -6.90
CA CYS A 80 -36.18 -1.35 -6.52
C CYS A 80 -36.10 -1.52 -5.00
N ARG A 81 -36.00 -2.79 -4.57
CA ARG A 81 -35.69 -3.16 -3.19
C ARG A 81 -34.43 -2.39 -2.71
N PRO A 82 -34.46 -1.81 -1.49
CA PRO A 82 -33.27 -1.20 -0.91
C PRO A 82 -32.11 -2.17 -0.90
N LEU A 83 -30.94 -1.70 -1.35
CA LEU A 83 -29.68 -2.40 -1.17
C LEU A 83 -29.33 -2.43 0.30
N ASP A 84 -29.12 -3.63 0.79
CA ASP A 84 -28.55 -3.90 2.09
C ASP A 84 -27.17 -4.56 1.92
N ILE A 85 -26.12 -3.84 2.31
CA ILE A 85 -24.73 -4.26 2.10
C ILE A 85 -23.82 -3.78 3.23
N ILE A 86 -22.80 -4.57 3.52
CA ILE A 86 -21.71 -4.21 4.42
C ILE A 86 -20.45 -4.05 3.59
N LEU A 87 -19.84 -2.86 3.63
CA LEU A 87 -18.57 -2.56 2.95
C LEU A 87 -17.44 -2.58 3.96
N HIS A 88 -16.26 -3.04 3.53
CA HIS A 88 -15.07 -3.15 4.37
C HIS A 88 -13.89 -2.35 3.81
N TRP A 89 -13.13 -1.72 4.69
CA TRP A 89 -11.90 -0.99 4.37
C TRP A 89 -10.77 -1.34 5.33
N SER A 90 -9.54 -1.24 4.84
CA SER A 90 -8.35 -1.27 5.68
C SER A 90 -8.28 0.00 6.53
N ILE A 91 -7.35 0.04 7.48
CA ILE A 91 -7.10 1.28 8.25
C ILE A 91 -6.63 2.43 7.37
N SER A 92 -5.99 2.16 6.22
CA SER A 92 -5.59 3.19 5.27
C SER A 92 -6.74 3.69 4.38
N GLY A 93 -7.95 3.13 4.51
CA GLY A 93 -9.10 3.48 3.68
C GLY A 93 -9.15 2.72 2.35
N ARG A 94 -8.30 1.72 2.13
CA ARG A 94 -8.34 0.87 0.94
C ARG A 94 -9.51 -0.11 1.03
N TYR A 95 -10.25 -0.27 -0.05
CA TYR A 95 -11.34 -1.24 -0.13
C TYR A 95 -10.86 -2.68 0.09
N LEU A 96 -11.56 -3.43 0.94
CA LEU A 96 -11.23 -4.83 1.25
C LEU A 96 -12.23 -5.83 0.69
N GLY A 97 -13.48 -5.43 0.51
CA GLY A 97 -14.54 -6.34 0.13
C GLY A 97 -15.92 -5.88 0.58
N PHE A 98 -16.93 -6.68 0.24
CA PHE A 98 -18.29 -6.51 0.71
C PHE A 98 -18.91 -7.84 1.13
N GLU A 99 -19.92 -7.75 1.98
CA GLU A 99 -20.82 -8.86 2.27
C GLU A 99 -22.28 -8.37 2.30
N MET A 100 -23.21 -9.28 2.11
CA MET A 100 -24.64 -8.99 2.23
C MET A 100 -25.24 -9.79 3.40
N PRO A 101 -26.24 -9.24 4.12
CA PRO A 101 -26.96 -10.01 5.13
C PRO A 101 -27.60 -11.27 4.57
N LYS A 102 -27.91 -12.22 5.45
CA LYS A 102 -28.47 -13.50 5.05
C LYS A 102 -29.80 -13.29 4.32
N GLY A 103 -29.89 -13.80 3.09
CA GLY A 103 -31.09 -13.69 2.25
C GLY A 103 -31.12 -12.47 1.32
N GLU A 104 -30.13 -11.56 1.44
CA GLU A 104 -29.95 -10.43 0.55
C GLU A 104 -29.16 -10.82 -0.71
N PHE A 105 -29.42 -10.11 -1.82
CA PHE A 105 -28.74 -10.28 -3.10
C PHE A 105 -28.84 -9.00 -3.95
N LEU A 106 -27.86 -8.79 -4.84
CA LEU A 106 -27.93 -7.76 -5.87
C LEU A 106 -28.76 -8.24 -7.06
N SER A 107 -29.58 -7.34 -7.61
CA SER A 107 -30.33 -7.57 -8.84
C SER A 107 -29.94 -6.60 -9.95
N LYS A 108 -30.12 -7.02 -11.20
CA LYS A 108 -29.97 -6.21 -12.41
C LYS A 108 -31.28 -5.49 -12.75
N THR A 109 -31.30 -4.72 -13.85
CA THR A 109 -32.48 -3.98 -14.34
C THR A 109 -33.75 -4.84 -14.45
N ASP A 110 -33.62 -6.13 -14.80
CA ASP A 110 -34.76 -7.05 -14.95
C ASP A 110 -35.09 -7.82 -13.65
N HIS A 111 -34.63 -7.36 -12.49
CA HIS A 111 -34.74 -8.04 -11.19
C HIS A 111 -34.00 -9.38 -11.09
N ASP A 112 -33.26 -9.77 -12.14
CA ASP A 112 -32.41 -10.95 -12.16
C ASP A 112 -31.30 -10.86 -11.11
N PRO A 113 -31.12 -11.86 -10.24
CA PRO A 113 -30.01 -11.90 -9.30
C PRO A 113 -28.66 -11.92 -10.00
N PHE A 114 -27.66 -11.30 -9.35
CA PHE A 114 -26.27 -11.42 -9.75
C PHE A 114 -25.79 -12.88 -9.66
N THR A 115 -25.09 -13.32 -10.69
CA THR A 115 -24.32 -14.55 -10.72
C THR A 115 -23.00 -14.38 -9.97
N ARG A 116 -22.36 -15.50 -9.60
CA ARG A 116 -21.03 -15.49 -8.99
C ARG A 116 -19.99 -14.71 -9.81
N LYS A 117 -20.03 -14.86 -11.15
CA LYS A 117 -19.10 -14.16 -12.04
C LYS A 117 -19.31 -12.64 -11.99
N GLU A 118 -20.56 -12.19 -11.95
CA GLU A 118 -20.91 -10.77 -11.86
C GLU A 118 -20.50 -10.18 -10.51
N TYR A 119 -20.62 -10.92 -9.41
CA TYR A 119 -20.08 -10.48 -8.12
C TYR A 119 -18.54 -10.39 -8.10
N LEU A 120 -17.84 -11.34 -8.72
CA LEU A 120 -16.38 -11.27 -8.84
C LEU A 120 -15.95 -10.05 -9.67
N GLN A 121 -16.62 -9.82 -10.80
CA GLN A 121 -16.40 -8.63 -11.62
C GLN A 121 -16.69 -7.34 -10.84
N LEU A 122 -17.79 -7.28 -10.08
CA LEU A 122 -18.10 -6.15 -9.22
C LEU A 122 -17.00 -5.90 -8.18
N ASN A 123 -16.54 -6.95 -7.50
CA ASN A 123 -15.48 -6.83 -6.50
C ASN A 123 -14.15 -6.34 -7.11
N GLU A 124 -13.82 -6.78 -8.32
CA GLU A 124 -12.67 -6.28 -9.08
C GLU A 124 -12.82 -4.79 -9.43
N ILE A 125 -13.98 -4.38 -9.94
CA ILE A 125 -14.30 -2.97 -10.22
C ILE A 125 -14.17 -2.12 -8.94
N LEU A 126 -14.73 -2.56 -7.83
CA LEU A 126 -14.69 -1.83 -6.55
C LEU A 126 -13.31 -1.81 -5.91
N SER A 127 -12.40 -2.69 -6.31
CA SER A 127 -11.00 -2.66 -5.88
C SER A 127 -10.16 -1.62 -6.63
N ASN A 128 -10.67 -1.07 -7.74
CA ASN A 128 -9.97 -0.09 -8.55
C ASN A 128 -10.46 1.34 -8.27
N GLY A 129 -9.62 2.12 -7.59
CA GLY A 129 -9.90 3.51 -7.24
C GLY A 129 -9.68 4.51 -8.37
N ASP A 130 -8.99 4.12 -9.43
CA ASP A 130 -8.61 4.97 -10.56
C ASP A 130 -9.63 4.92 -11.70
N LEU A 131 -10.77 4.27 -11.49
CA LEU A 131 -11.83 4.20 -12.48
C LEU A 131 -12.39 5.59 -12.81
N LEU A 132 -12.78 5.76 -14.07
CA LEU A 132 -13.33 7.01 -14.61
C LEU A 132 -14.64 7.47 -13.94
N PHE A 133 -15.23 6.66 -13.04
CA PHE A 133 -16.41 7.02 -12.25
C PHE A 133 -16.24 8.29 -11.43
N LYS A 134 -14.99 8.69 -11.13
CA LYS A 134 -14.71 9.98 -10.51
C LYS A 134 -15.32 11.15 -11.29
N ASP A 135 -15.26 11.09 -12.61
CA ASP A 135 -15.60 12.19 -13.52
C ASP A 135 -16.94 11.98 -14.25
N ILE A 136 -17.62 10.85 -14.02
CA ILE A 136 -18.89 10.52 -14.66
C ILE A 136 -20.05 11.03 -13.81
N LYS A 137 -20.95 11.78 -14.43
CA LYS A 137 -22.20 12.21 -13.79
C LYS A 137 -23.25 11.10 -13.86
N TYR A 138 -24.17 11.17 -12.92
CA TYR A 138 -25.25 10.19 -12.78
C TYR A 138 -26.07 9.97 -14.08
N HIS A 139 -26.39 11.03 -14.82
CA HIS A 139 -27.16 10.93 -16.08
C HIS A 139 -26.33 10.42 -17.27
N GLU A 140 -25.00 10.34 -17.14
CA GLU A 140 -24.10 9.89 -18.20
C GLU A 140 -23.88 8.36 -18.16
N LEU A 141 -24.51 7.67 -17.20
CA LEU A 141 -24.40 6.22 -17.03
C LEU A 141 -25.17 5.44 -18.09
N MET A 142 -26.24 6.04 -18.63
CA MET A 142 -27.11 5.43 -19.63
C MET A 142 -27.25 6.37 -20.83
N ASN A 143 -27.35 5.80 -22.02
CA ASN A 143 -27.73 6.57 -23.20
C ASN A 143 -29.17 7.05 -23.04
N GLN A 144 -29.40 8.35 -23.24
CA GLN A 144 -30.76 8.87 -23.24
C GLN A 144 -31.49 8.42 -24.51
N PRO A 145 -32.75 7.97 -24.43
CA PRO A 145 -33.52 7.61 -25.62
C PRO A 145 -33.74 8.85 -26.50
N GLU A 146 -33.57 8.70 -27.82
CA GLU A 146 -33.65 9.80 -28.80
C GLU A 146 -35.06 10.40 -29.01
N SER A 147 -36.10 9.86 -28.36
CA SER A 147 -37.48 10.35 -28.53
C SER A 147 -38.26 10.39 -27.22
N SER A 148 -38.59 11.59 -26.76
CA SER A 148 -39.41 11.87 -25.57
C SER A 148 -40.91 11.70 -25.84
N THR A 149 -41.32 10.55 -26.36
CA THR A 149 -42.74 10.20 -26.55
C THR A 149 -42.96 8.72 -26.31
N GLU A 150 -42.89 8.27 -25.06
CA GLU A 150 -43.65 7.10 -24.59
C GLU A 150 -43.59 7.04 -23.05
N SER A 151 -44.66 6.46 -22.49
CA SER A 151 -45.09 6.49 -21.09
C SER A 151 -44.00 6.33 -20.02
N ALA A 152 -44.29 6.89 -18.84
CA ALA A 152 -43.46 6.99 -17.63
C ALA A 152 -42.99 5.66 -16.99
N ASP A 153 -43.03 4.53 -17.70
CA ASP A 153 -42.80 3.20 -17.14
C ASP A 153 -41.67 2.40 -17.84
N ALA A 154 -40.92 3.01 -18.77
CA ALA A 154 -39.83 2.30 -19.47
C ALA A 154 -38.70 3.22 -19.97
N ILE A 155 -38.08 4.02 -19.10
CA ILE A 155 -36.77 4.62 -19.42
C ILE A 155 -35.67 3.62 -19.02
N SER A 156 -35.59 2.51 -19.76
CA SER A 156 -34.48 1.55 -19.69
C SER A 156 -33.48 1.90 -20.79
N GLY A 157 -32.61 2.87 -20.53
CA GLY A 157 -31.53 3.24 -21.45
C GLY A 157 -30.42 2.18 -21.44
N ALA A 158 -29.85 1.89 -22.62
CA ALA A 158 -28.65 1.06 -22.69
C ALA A 158 -27.49 1.72 -21.92
N THR A 159 -26.67 0.90 -21.26
CA THR A 159 -25.43 1.35 -20.60
C THR A 159 -24.55 2.10 -21.61
N SER A 160 -24.02 3.26 -21.20
CA SER A 160 -23.13 4.04 -22.04
C SER A 160 -21.89 3.24 -22.42
N GLU A 161 -21.51 3.30 -23.71
CA GLU A 161 -20.34 2.61 -24.26
C GLU A 161 -19.05 2.99 -23.51
N ARG A 162 -18.99 4.23 -22.99
CA ARG A 162 -17.85 4.77 -22.24
C ARG A 162 -17.57 4.03 -20.93
N ILE A 163 -18.58 3.37 -20.36
CA ILE A 163 -18.48 2.74 -19.03
C ILE A 163 -18.68 1.23 -19.03
N LYS A 164 -18.99 0.64 -20.20
CA LYS A 164 -19.37 -0.76 -20.33
C LYS A 164 -18.35 -1.73 -19.71
N ASP A 165 -17.07 -1.38 -19.77
CA ASP A 165 -15.96 -2.22 -19.30
C ASP A 165 -15.68 -2.04 -17.81
N ILE A 166 -16.27 -1.01 -17.18
CA ILE A 166 -16.10 -0.68 -15.76
C ILE A 166 -17.40 -0.87 -14.97
N VAL A 167 -18.43 -1.49 -15.56
CA VAL A 167 -19.69 -1.86 -14.90
C VAL A 167 -20.03 -3.32 -15.10
N VAL A 168 -20.83 -3.88 -14.18
CA VAL A 168 -21.54 -5.12 -14.45
C VAL A 168 -22.66 -4.84 -15.46
N LYS A 169 -22.74 -5.67 -16.50
CA LYS A 169 -23.76 -5.55 -17.55
C LYS A 169 -25.16 -5.54 -16.94
N ASN A 170 -26.00 -4.60 -17.38
CA ASN A 170 -27.36 -4.35 -16.87
C ASN A 170 -27.42 -4.00 -15.37
N ALA A 171 -26.31 -3.50 -14.79
CA ALA A 171 -26.25 -3.03 -13.40
C ALA A 171 -25.30 -1.83 -13.25
N ALA A 172 -25.26 -0.94 -14.25
CA ALA A 172 -24.39 0.24 -14.22
C ALA A 172 -24.70 1.19 -13.06
N TYR A 173 -25.99 1.39 -12.73
CA TYR A 173 -26.37 2.19 -11.56
C TYR A 173 -25.83 1.56 -10.27
N THR A 174 -26.14 0.27 -10.03
CA THR A 174 -25.72 -0.44 -8.82
C THR A 174 -24.20 -0.41 -8.66
N THR A 175 -23.48 -0.65 -9.76
CA THR A 175 -22.01 -0.61 -9.78
C THR A 175 -21.48 0.78 -9.44
N TYR A 176 -21.99 1.82 -10.10
CA TYR A 176 -21.59 3.22 -9.86
C TYR A 176 -21.91 3.66 -8.42
N LYS A 177 -23.09 3.33 -7.91
CA LYS A 177 -23.49 3.69 -6.55
C LYS A 177 -22.60 3.04 -5.51
N LEU A 178 -22.33 1.74 -5.65
CA LEU A 178 -21.39 1.04 -4.75
C LEU A 178 -19.99 1.64 -4.83
N TRP A 179 -19.50 1.96 -6.03
CA TRP A 179 -18.20 2.63 -6.18
C TRP A 179 -18.17 3.98 -5.46
N LYS A 180 -19.22 4.80 -5.58
CA LYS A 180 -19.32 6.08 -4.84
C LYS A 180 -19.44 5.91 -3.32
N LEU A 181 -19.98 4.80 -2.83
CA LEU A 181 -19.97 4.48 -1.40
C LEU A 181 -18.56 4.08 -0.94
N VAL A 182 -17.87 3.22 -1.72
CA VAL A 182 -16.50 2.78 -1.43
C VAL A 182 -15.53 3.96 -1.40
N TYR A 183 -15.59 4.84 -2.40
CA TYR A 183 -14.68 5.99 -2.57
C TYR A 183 -15.31 7.32 -2.13
N GLY A 184 -16.23 7.24 -1.16
CA GLY A 184 -17.05 8.36 -0.68
C GLY A 184 -16.58 8.94 0.66
N GLU A 185 -17.53 9.53 1.38
CA GLU A 185 -17.28 10.18 2.67
C GLU A 185 -16.73 9.23 3.75
N SER A 186 -17.12 7.95 3.71
CA SER A 186 -16.64 6.94 4.65
C SER A 186 -15.15 6.67 4.50
N GLN A 187 -14.65 6.51 3.27
CA GLN A 187 -13.21 6.38 3.02
C GLN A 187 -12.46 7.63 3.48
N LYS A 188 -12.95 8.83 3.13
CA LYS A 188 -12.32 10.08 3.57
C LYS A 188 -12.25 10.19 5.09
N PHE A 189 -13.33 9.82 5.78
CA PHE A 189 -13.35 9.78 7.24
C PHE A 189 -12.31 8.80 7.79
N ILE A 190 -12.24 7.59 7.23
CA ILE A 190 -11.29 6.56 7.65
C ILE A 190 -9.85 7.05 7.47
N GLU A 191 -9.50 7.62 6.31
CA GLU A 191 -8.18 8.16 6.04
C GLU A 191 -7.80 9.26 7.03
N GLN A 192 -8.69 10.22 7.25
CA GLN A 192 -8.48 11.33 8.19
C GLN A 192 -8.36 10.83 9.64
N TYR A 193 -9.22 9.89 10.03
CA TYR A 193 -9.19 9.29 11.35
C TYR A 193 -7.87 8.56 11.58
N THR A 194 -7.47 7.69 10.66
CA THR A 194 -6.23 6.92 10.79
C THR A 194 -5.01 7.83 10.77
N GLU A 195 -4.98 8.85 9.92
CA GLU A 195 -3.87 9.80 9.89
C GLU A 195 -3.74 10.58 11.21
N LYS A 196 -4.87 11.01 11.79
CA LYS A 196 -4.90 11.70 13.09
C LYS A 196 -4.44 10.83 14.25
N HIS A 197 -4.70 9.52 14.18
CA HIS A 197 -4.38 8.55 15.23
C HIS A 197 -3.19 7.64 14.85
N LEU A 198 -2.40 8.04 13.85
CA LEU A 198 -1.28 7.24 13.38
C LEU A 198 -0.22 7.15 14.48
N ASN A 199 0.11 5.91 14.86
CA ASN A 199 1.16 5.59 15.80
C ASN A 199 2.05 4.47 15.23
N THR A 200 3.12 4.14 15.94
CA THR A 200 4.09 3.09 15.55
C THR A 200 3.43 1.73 15.27
N SER A 201 2.47 1.29 16.08
CA SER A 201 1.78 -0.01 15.88
C SER A 201 0.95 -0.01 14.60
N ASN A 202 0.18 1.05 14.39
CA ASN A 202 -0.71 1.19 13.23
C ASN A 202 0.10 1.33 11.94
N LEU A 203 1.18 2.13 11.97
CA LEU A 203 2.09 2.27 10.84
C LEU A 203 2.73 0.93 10.48
N LEU A 204 3.18 0.14 11.47
CA LEU A 204 3.73 -1.18 11.21
C LEU A 204 2.70 -2.10 10.53
N THR A 205 1.44 -2.03 10.95
CA THR A 205 0.35 -2.80 10.34
C THR A 205 0.20 -2.44 8.86
N VAL A 206 0.15 -1.15 8.52
CA VAL A 206 0.10 -0.66 7.14
C VAL A 206 1.32 -1.12 6.34
N LEU A 207 2.54 -0.88 6.86
CA LEU A 207 3.77 -1.23 6.16
C LEU A 207 3.92 -2.74 5.96
N SER A 208 3.27 -3.57 6.77
CA SER A 208 3.29 -5.03 6.66
C SER A 208 2.23 -5.59 5.71
N SER A 209 1.43 -4.72 5.08
CA SER A 209 0.47 -5.12 4.06
C SER A 209 1.17 -5.83 2.90
N GLN A 210 0.44 -6.69 2.21
CA GLN A 210 0.85 -7.27 0.92
C GLN A 210 0.43 -6.39 -0.26
N ASP A 211 -0.40 -5.37 0.01
CA ASP A 211 -0.86 -4.41 -0.98
C ASP A 211 0.16 -3.26 -1.11
N ARG A 212 0.63 -3.05 -2.33
CA ARG A 212 1.69 -2.09 -2.64
C ARG A 212 1.28 -0.65 -2.35
N ASP A 213 0.04 -0.29 -2.64
CA ASP A 213 -0.48 1.07 -2.46
C ASP A 213 -0.67 1.36 -0.97
N GLU A 214 -1.06 0.36 -0.19
CA GLU A 214 -1.11 0.46 1.26
C GLU A 214 0.29 0.65 1.88
N ILE A 215 1.29 -0.12 1.44
CA ILE A 215 2.68 0.09 1.88
C ILE A 215 3.11 1.54 1.55
N PHE A 216 2.88 1.98 0.31
CA PHE A 216 3.22 3.32 -0.13
C PHE A 216 2.52 4.41 0.70
N TRP A 217 1.22 4.26 0.98
CA TRP A 217 0.46 5.15 1.85
C TRP A 217 1.10 5.29 3.23
N GLY A 218 1.64 4.19 3.78
CA GLY A 218 2.36 4.18 5.05
C GLY A 218 3.70 4.90 4.97
N LEU A 219 4.47 4.65 3.90
CA LEU A 219 5.77 5.29 3.67
C LEU A 219 5.63 6.82 3.59
N THR A 220 4.63 7.35 2.87
CA THR A 220 4.41 8.80 2.76
C THR A 220 3.95 9.46 4.06
N ARG A 221 3.60 8.67 5.08
CA ARG A 221 3.11 9.13 6.39
C ARG A 221 4.06 8.84 7.55
N MET A 222 5.27 8.37 7.24
CA MET A 222 6.33 8.32 8.23
C MET A 222 6.66 9.74 8.71
N LYS A 223 6.66 9.93 10.04
CA LYS A 223 6.92 11.21 10.70
C LYS A 223 8.03 11.04 11.73
N ASP A 224 8.83 12.09 11.93
CA ASP A 224 9.91 12.12 12.95
C ASP A 224 9.40 11.88 14.38
N THR A 225 8.11 12.15 14.63
CA THR A 225 7.45 11.93 15.93
C THR A 225 7.14 10.46 16.24
N LEU A 226 7.24 9.56 15.26
CA LEU A 226 6.96 8.15 15.48
C LEU A 226 8.15 7.45 16.14
N SER A 227 7.85 6.59 17.12
CA SER A 227 8.87 5.86 17.87
C SER A 227 9.65 4.90 16.96
N PHE A 228 10.96 4.85 17.21
CA PHE A 228 11.90 4.06 16.43
C PHE A 228 12.03 2.62 16.96
N SER A 229 10.91 1.89 16.93
CA SER A 229 10.87 0.50 17.38
C SER A 229 11.65 -0.42 16.42
N ILE A 230 12.24 -1.49 16.95
CA ILE A 230 12.96 -2.50 16.16
C ILE A 230 12.09 -3.08 15.02
N PRO A 231 10.79 -3.39 15.23
CA PRO A 231 9.95 -3.91 14.14
C PRO A 231 9.81 -2.94 12.96
N ILE A 232 9.63 -1.63 13.20
CA ILE A 232 9.57 -0.65 12.11
C ILE A 232 10.91 -0.53 11.40
N LYS A 233 12.03 -0.50 12.13
CA LYS A 233 13.38 -0.52 11.53
C LYS A 233 13.54 -1.66 10.55
N ASN A 234 13.26 -2.86 11.02
CA ASN A 234 13.45 -4.07 10.24
C ASN A 234 12.52 -4.08 9.02
N ARG A 235 11.27 -3.63 9.19
CA ARG A 235 10.35 -3.52 8.06
C ARG A 235 10.82 -2.50 7.04
N LEU A 236 11.22 -1.31 7.47
CA LEU A 236 11.74 -0.27 6.58
C LEU A 236 13.00 -0.74 5.82
N LEU A 237 13.95 -1.37 6.52
CA LEU A 237 15.14 -1.95 5.89
C LEU A 237 14.76 -3.02 4.86
N SER A 238 13.80 -3.90 5.16
CA SER A 238 13.34 -4.92 4.21
C SER A 238 12.71 -4.30 2.95
N LEU A 239 12.01 -3.17 3.07
CA LEU A 239 11.44 -2.45 1.93
C LEU A 239 12.54 -1.78 1.09
N ILE A 240 13.52 -1.16 1.74
CA ILE A 240 14.71 -0.59 1.07
C ILE A 240 15.48 -1.67 0.30
N GLN A 241 15.55 -2.90 0.84
CA GLN A 241 16.27 -4.02 0.24
C GLN A 241 15.41 -4.85 -0.74
N SER A 242 14.17 -4.44 -1.00
CA SER A 242 13.27 -5.19 -1.88
C SER A 242 13.62 -5.03 -3.35
N ASP A 243 13.25 -6.03 -4.17
CA ASP A 243 13.38 -5.99 -5.62
C ASP A 243 12.32 -5.10 -6.32
N ASP A 244 11.34 -4.59 -5.57
CA ASP A 244 10.42 -3.57 -6.08
C ASP A 244 11.10 -2.20 -5.97
N TYR A 245 11.77 -1.77 -7.03
CA TYR A 245 12.54 -0.52 -7.04
C TYR A 245 11.72 0.73 -6.70
N TYR A 246 10.41 0.74 -6.99
CA TYR A 246 9.56 1.85 -6.59
C TYR A 246 9.34 1.86 -5.07
N LEU A 247 9.04 0.71 -4.45
CA LEU A 247 8.90 0.63 -3.00
C LEU A 247 10.24 0.87 -2.30
N SER A 248 11.33 0.34 -2.84
CA SER A 248 12.68 0.57 -2.34
C SER A 248 13.02 2.06 -2.33
N TYR A 249 12.88 2.74 -3.47
CA TYR A 249 13.10 4.19 -3.58
C TYR A 249 12.25 4.98 -2.59
N ASN A 250 10.94 4.71 -2.54
CA ASN A 250 10.03 5.41 -1.62
C ASN A 250 10.32 5.11 -0.15
N ALA A 251 10.81 3.90 0.17
CA ALA A 251 11.19 3.53 1.52
C ALA A 251 12.42 4.31 1.98
N VAL A 252 13.41 4.53 1.11
CA VAL A 252 14.55 5.40 1.43
C VAL A 252 14.09 6.84 1.62
N HIS A 253 13.16 7.32 0.78
CA HIS A 253 12.60 8.67 0.92
C HIS A 253 11.87 8.90 2.24
N ALA A 254 11.19 7.85 2.72
CA ALA A 254 10.41 7.87 3.95
C ALA A 254 11.25 7.84 5.23
N ILE A 255 12.57 7.61 5.15
CA ILE A 255 13.45 7.56 6.33
C ILE A 255 13.34 8.89 7.10
N PRO A 256 12.80 8.87 8.34
CA PRO A 256 12.75 10.03 9.21
C PRO A 256 14.16 10.52 9.57
N LYS A 257 14.32 11.83 9.80
CA LYS A 257 15.59 12.43 10.20
C LYS A 257 16.09 11.84 11.51
N THR A 258 15.18 11.53 12.44
CA THR A 258 15.54 10.91 13.72
C THR A 258 16.22 9.55 13.55
N TYR A 259 15.93 8.83 12.45
CA TYR A 259 16.52 7.51 12.17
C TYR A 259 17.98 7.63 11.72
N LEU A 260 18.37 8.79 11.18
CA LEU A 260 19.75 9.07 10.78
C LEU A 260 20.69 9.30 11.98
N ASN A 261 20.16 9.35 13.21
CA ASN A 261 20.98 9.37 14.43
C ASN A 261 21.39 7.96 14.91
N ASP A 262 20.83 6.91 14.32
CA ASP A 262 21.08 5.54 14.74
C ASP A 262 22.20 4.92 13.91
N SER A 263 23.32 4.71 14.57
CA SER A 263 24.52 4.08 14.02
C SER A 263 24.24 2.72 13.38
N GLY A 264 23.44 1.87 14.02
CA GLY A 264 23.13 0.53 13.50
C GLY A 264 22.23 0.60 12.26
N PHE A 265 21.30 1.54 12.21
CA PHE A 265 20.48 1.78 11.03
C PHE A 265 21.31 2.32 9.87
N LEU A 266 22.18 3.31 10.10
CA LEU A 266 23.08 3.86 9.08
C LEU A 266 24.03 2.81 8.51
N GLU A 267 24.53 1.89 9.34
CA GLU A 267 25.34 0.77 8.88
C GLU A 267 24.58 -0.15 7.93
N ASN A 268 23.35 -0.54 8.28
CA ASN A 268 22.51 -1.35 7.40
C ASN A 268 22.11 -0.60 6.11
N LEU A 269 21.90 0.71 6.22
CA LEU A 269 21.62 1.57 5.08
C LEU A 269 22.84 1.64 4.12
N PHE A 270 24.06 1.74 4.66
CA PHE A 270 25.29 1.67 3.86
C PHE A 270 25.49 0.31 3.19
N LEU A 271 25.17 -0.81 3.86
CA LEU A 271 25.19 -2.12 3.22
C LEU A 271 24.15 -2.21 2.09
N SER A 272 22.97 -1.64 2.30
CA SER A 272 21.92 -1.57 1.27
C SER A 272 22.35 -0.73 0.07
N TYR A 273 23.11 0.36 0.29
CA TYR A 273 23.74 1.13 -0.77
C TYR A 273 24.67 0.27 -1.64
N LEU A 274 25.52 -0.57 -1.04
CA LEU A 274 26.43 -1.41 -1.80
C LEU A 274 25.71 -2.51 -2.59
N ASN A 275 24.61 -3.04 -2.06
CA ASN A 275 23.92 -4.19 -2.64
C ASN A 275 22.90 -3.83 -3.72
N THR A 276 22.31 -2.63 -3.69
CA THR A 276 21.29 -2.26 -4.69
C THR A 276 21.90 -1.97 -6.06
N SER A 277 21.28 -2.51 -7.10
CA SER A 277 21.60 -2.23 -8.50
C SER A 277 20.80 -1.06 -9.08
N ASP A 278 19.71 -0.64 -8.43
CA ASP A 278 18.89 0.48 -8.90
C ASP A 278 19.57 1.82 -8.62
N ALA A 279 19.86 2.56 -9.68
CA ALA A 279 20.60 3.82 -9.60
C ALA A 279 19.84 4.89 -8.81
N SER A 280 18.51 4.95 -8.94
CA SER A 280 17.67 5.94 -8.25
C SER A 280 17.70 5.73 -6.74
N THR A 281 17.48 4.48 -6.30
CA THR A 281 17.58 4.06 -4.91
C THR A 281 19.00 4.27 -4.39
N LYS A 282 20.04 3.86 -5.12
CA LYS A 282 21.45 4.04 -4.74
C LYS A 282 21.77 5.51 -4.47
N ASN A 283 21.32 6.42 -5.34
CA ASN A 283 21.51 7.86 -5.19
C ASN A 283 20.76 8.43 -3.97
N GLU A 284 19.53 7.99 -3.74
CA GLU A 284 18.76 8.45 -2.59
C GLU A 284 19.35 7.94 -1.27
N ILE A 285 19.83 6.68 -1.21
CA ILE A 285 20.53 6.17 -0.02
C ILE A 285 21.78 7.01 0.27
N PHE A 286 22.57 7.31 -0.76
CA PHE A 286 23.75 8.17 -0.62
C PHE A 286 23.37 9.56 -0.11
N SER A 287 22.28 10.15 -0.61
CA SER A 287 21.74 11.43 -0.13
C SER A 287 21.40 11.38 1.36
N ARG A 288 20.80 10.29 1.84
CA ARG A 288 20.49 10.08 3.26
C ARG A 288 21.73 9.94 4.13
N LEU A 289 22.71 9.14 3.70
CA LEU A 289 24.00 8.99 4.40
C LEU A 289 24.77 10.33 4.48
N LYS A 290 24.69 11.18 3.45
CA LYS A 290 25.30 12.50 3.44
C LYS A 290 24.61 13.49 4.38
N SER A 291 23.30 13.33 4.55
CA SER A 291 22.44 14.16 5.41
C SER A 291 22.45 13.72 6.88
N ALA A 292 23.02 12.57 7.21
CA ALA A 292 23.18 12.11 8.59
C ALA A 292 24.02 13.11 9.42
N PRO A 293 23.81 13.23 10.74
CA PRO A 293 24.63 14.11 11.58
C PRO A 293 26.07 13.65 11.75
N GLY A 294 26.34 12.35 11.58
CA GLY A 294 27.67 11.77 11.59
C GLY A 294 27.63 10.30 11.18
N LEU A 295 28.80 9.72 10.95
CA LEU A 295 28.96 8.29 10.68
C LEU A 295 29.57 7.60 11.90
N SER A 296 29.06 6.41 12.25
CA SER A 296 29.61 5.62 13.36
C SER A 296 31.03 5.13 13.03
N HIS A 297 31.84 4.91 14.06
CA HIS A 297 33.18 4.34 13.89
C HIS A 297 33.12 3.00 13.12
N ASN A 298 32.15 2.15 13.46
CA ASN A 298 31.97 0.84 12.82
C ASN A 298 31.55 0.97 11.34
N LEU A 299 30.69 1.94 10.99
CA LEU A 299 30.37 2.24 9.59
C LEU A 299 31.63 2.67 8.84
N VAL A 300 32.44 3.57 9.42
CA VAL A 300 33.71 4.00 8.81
C VAL A 300 34.64 2.80 8.60
N VAL A 301 34.83 1.95 9.62
CA VAL A 301 35.63 0.73 9.51
C VAL A 301 35.14 -0.18 8.39
N LYS A 302 33.83 -0.49 8.34
CA LYS A 302 33.22 -1.31 7.27
C LYS A 302 33.39 -0.69 5.89
N SER A 303 33.22 0.63 5.78
CA SER A 303 33.39 1.33 4.50
C SER A 303 34.83 1.21 3.99
N ARG A 304 35.85 1.29 4.86
CA ARG A 304 37.25 1.06 4.48
C ARG A 304 37.52 -0.37 4.01
N GLN A 305 36.95 -1.35 4.71
CA GLN A 305 37.13 -2.76 4.38
C GLN A 305 36.50 -3.15 3.04
N THR A 306 35.46 -2.43 2.62
CA THR A 306 34.71 -2.70 1.39
C THR A 306 35.24 -1.98 0.15
N ILE A 307 36.04 -0.91 0.33
CA ILE A 307 36.69 -0.15 -0.77
C ILE A 307 37.33 -1.04 -1.85
N PRO A 308 38.12 -2.10 -1.53
CA PRO A 308 38.77 -2.91 -2.58
C PRO A 308 37.80 -3.60 -3.54
N ALA A 309 36.55 -3.84 -3.11
CA ALA A 309 35.51 -4.49 -3.91
C ALA A 309 34.52 -3.50 -4.55
N MET A 310 34.63 -2.19 -4.25
CA MET A 310 33.72 -1.17 -4.75
C MET A 310 33.98 -0.82 -6.22
N THR A 311 32.92 -0.45 -6.92
CA THR A 311 33.00 0.20 -8.22
C THR A 311 33.66 1.58 -8.11
N PRO A 312 34.22 2.13 -9.22
CA PRO A 312 34.73 3.50 -9.24
C PRO A 312 33.72 4.54 -8.72
N GLN A 313 32.46 4.42 -9.09
CA GLN A 313 31.40 5.32 -8.65
C GLN A 313 31.18 5.23 -7.14
N GLU A 314 31.19 4.02 -6.58
CA GLU A 314 31.05 3.81 -5.13
C GLU A 314 32.23 4.37 -4.34
N ILE A 315 33.46 4.19 -4.81
CA ILE A 315 34.64 4.80 -4.19
C ILE A 315 34.51 6.33 -4.24
N SER A 316 34.11 6.91 -5.37
CA SER A 316 33.88 8.35 -5.46
C SER A 316 32.80 8.84 -4.48
N SER A 317 31.74 8.06 -4.24
CA SER A 317 30.70 8.39 -3.27
C SER A 317 31.24 8.30 -1.83
N VAL A 318 31.97 7.23 -1.49
CA VAL A 318 32.57 7.09 -0.15
C VAL A 318 33.52 8.24 0.17
N LEU A 319 34.37 8.65 -0.78
CA LEU A 319 35.22 9.83 -0.62
C LEU A 319 34.42 11.10 -0.32
N LYS A 320 33.28 11.32 -1.01
CA LYS A 320 32.39 12.44 -0.73
C LYS A 320 31.73 12.35 0.66
N LEU A 321 31.44 11.13 1.15
CA LEU A 321 30.97 10.93 2.52
C LEU A 321 32.06 11.30 3.52
N TYR A 322 33.29 10.85 3.29
CA TYR A 322 34.43 11.18 4.16
C TYR A 322 34.69 12.68 4.21
N GLU A 323 34.65 13.37 3.06
CA GLU A 323 34.75 14.84 3.02
C GLU A 323 33.60 15.50 3.79
N ARG A 324 32.36 15.04 3.60
CA ARG A 324 31.17 15.59 4.27
C ARG A 324 31.24 15.45 5.79
N HIS A 325 31.71 14.30 6.27
CA HIS A 325 31.72 13.92 7.68
C HIS A 325 33.09 14.11 8.34
N SER A 326 34.02 14.79 7.67
CA SER A 326 35.37 15.07 8.16
C SER A 326 36.15 13.82 8.59
N ILE A 327 36.01 12.71 7.86
CA ILE A 327 36.71 11.45 8.13
C ILE A 327 38.10 11.51 7.53
N ASN A 328 39.11 11.75 8.36
CA ASN A 328 40.51 11.90 7.96
C ASN A 328 41.50 11.19 8.91
N ASP A 329 41.04 10.17 9.62
CA ASP A 329 41.90 9.37 10.51
C ASP A 329 43.00 8.64 9.72
N LEU A 330 44.10 8.33 10.41
CA LEU A 330 45.29 7.74 9.79
C LEU A 330 44.99 6.44 9.04
N GLU A 331 44.13 5.59 9.59
CA GLU A 331 43.76 4.31 8.96
C GLU A 331 42.98 4.55 7.66
N THR A 332 42.06 5.52 7.65
CA THR A 332 41.39 5.97 6.42
C THR A 332 42.41 6.45 5.39
N CYS A 333 43.32 7.33 5.78
CA CYS A 333 44.32 7.87 4.85
C CYS A 333 45.24 6.78 4.29
N LYS A 334 45.67 5.81 5.11
CA LYS A 334 46.46 4.65 4.67
C LYS A 334 45.72 3.76 3.68
N VAL A 335 44.43 3.51 3.90
CA VAL A 335 43.60 2.75 2.94
C VAL A 335 43.51 3.50 1.61
N LEU A 336 43.25 4.82 1.64
CA LEU A 336 43.16 5.62 0.42
C LEU A 336 44.51 5.76 -0.30
N ALA A 337 45.63 5.82 0.42
CA ALA A 337 46.96 5.89 -0.18
C ALA A 337 47.29 4.64 -1.00
N ARG A 338 46.76 3.46 -0.61
CA ARG A 338 46.87 2.23 -1.43
C ARG A 338 46.06 2.30 -2.73
N ILE A 339 45.00 3.12 -2.78
CA ILE A 339 44.19 3.31 -3.98
C ILE A 339 44.95 4.11 -5.05
N LEU A 340 45.98 4.88 -4.70
CA LEU A 340 46.77 5.63 -5.66
C LEU A 340 47.44 4.75 -6.72
N GLU A 341 47.66 3.47 -6.41
CA GLU A 341 48.22 2.47 -7.34
C GLU A 341 47.15 1.78 -8.20
N ASN A 342 45.88 2.18 -8.10
CA ASN A 342 44.81 1.55 -8.85
C ASN A 342 44.98 1.82 -10.35
N LYS A 343 44.70 0.81 -11.18
CA LYS A 343 44.73 0.93 -12.66
C LYS A 343 43.75 1.97 -13.19
N ASN A 344 42.71 2.31 -12.42
CA ASN A 344 41.73 3.32 -12.78
C ASN A 344 42.20 4.72 -12.37
N ASN A 345 42.76 5.46 -13.33
CA ASN A 345 43.27 6.82 -13.13
C ASN A 345 42.25 7.80 -12.55
N TYR A 346 40.95 7.64 -12.86
CA TYR A 346 39.91 8.50 -12.30
C TYR A 346 39.85 8.35 -10.78
N ILE A 347 39.94 7.13 -10.26
CA ILE A 347 39.87 6.85 -8.83
C ILE A 347 41.18 7.21 -8.13
N SER A 348 42.33 6.89 -8.73
CA SER A 348 43.63 7.30 -8.20
C SER A 348 43.71 8.83 -8.07
N LYS A 349 43.20 9.57 -9.07
CA LYS A 349 43.09 11.04 -9.00
C LYS A 349 42.17 11.51 -7.87
N LYS A 350 41.01 10.89 -7.68
CA LYS A 350 40.09 11.25 -6.59
C LYS A 350 40.69 10.98 -5.21
N ALA A 351 41.39 9.87 -5.03
CA ALA A 351 42.10 9.56 -3.79
C ALA A 351 43.24 10.55 -3.55
N TYR A 352 44.01 10.91 -4.59
CA TYR A 352 45.05 11.93 -4.51
C TYR A 352 44.48 13.29 -4.09
N ASP A 353 43.45 13.77 -4.79
CA ASP A 353 42.78 15.04 -4.49
C ASP A 353 42.23 15.11 -3.06
N PHE A 354 41.80 13.97 -2.51
CA PHE A 354 41.36 13.85 -1.12
C PHE A 354 42.55 13.95 -0.15
N LEU A 355 43.59 13.15 -0.37
CA LEU A 355 44.74 13.04 0.52
C LEU A 355 45.57 14.32 0.59
N ILE A 356 45.77 15.04 -0.52
CA ILE A 356 46.57 16.28 -0.50
C ILE A 356 45.95 17.41 0.34
N LYS A 357 44.63 17.33 0.60
CA LYS A 357 43.94 18.28 1.49
C LYS A 357 44.21 17.97 2.96
N ILE A 358 44.63 16.75 3.27
CA ILE A 358 44.91 16.26 4.61
C ILE A 358 46.41 16.39 4.84
N GLN A 359 46.83 17.44 5.55
CA GLN A 359 48.23 17.58 5.97
C GLN A 359 48.60 16.37 6.83
N THR A 360 49.63 15.61 6.42
CA THR A 360 50.08 14.41 7.13
C THR A 360 51.59 14.27 7.05
N ASP A 361 52.20 13.86 8.15
CA ASP A 361 53.63 13.56 8.27
C ASP A 361 53.91 12.04 8.17
N ASP A 362 52.91 11.22 7.89
CA ASP A 362 53.08 9.77 7.75
C ASP A 362 53.87 9.45 6.46
N GLU A 363 55.05 8.87 6.65
CA GLU A 363 56.01 8.57 5.59
C GLU A 363 55.41 7.72 4.47
N PHE A 364 54.62 6.70 4.83
CA PHE A 364 53.96 5.84 3.84
C PHE A 364 53.01 6.64 2.94
N ILE A 365 52.18 7.53 3.52
CA ILE A 365 51.27 8.35 2.71
C ILE A 365 52.06 9.34 1.84
N ALA A 366 53.09 9.99 2.38
CA ALA A 366 53.92 10.94 1.65
C ALA A 366 54.65 10.30 0.45
N GLU A 367 55.20 9.10 0.62
CA GLU A 367 55.84 8.33 -0.45
C GLU A 367 54.85 8.01 -1.57
N ARG A 368 53.64 7.56 -1.23
CA ARG A 368 52.60 7.22 -2.22
C ARG A 368 52.11 8.43 -3.01
N LEU A 369 51.94 9.58 -2.35
CA LEU A 369 51.58 10.84 -3.02
C LEU A 369 52.67 11.29 -3.99
N LYS A 370 53.96 11.20 -3.59
CA LYS A 370 55.10 11.53 -4.45
C LYS A 370 55.21 10.58 -5.63
N ALA A 371 55.03 9.28 -5.42
CA ALA A 371 55.06 8.28 -6.47
C ALA A 371 53.96 8.54 -7.52
N TYR A 372 52.72 8.80 -7.10
CA TYR A 372 51.62 9.12 -8.00
C TYR A 372 51.86 10.42 -8.79
N LYS A 373 52.42 11.46 -8.18
CA LYS A 373 52.72 12.73 -8.86
C LYS A 373 53.79 12.62 -9.95
N ASN A 374 54.65 11.61 -9.86
CA ASN A 374 55.75 11.37 -10.79
C ASN A 374 55.40 10.36 -11.91
N GLN A 375 54.19 9.81 -11.91
CA GLN A 375 53.61 9.02 -13.00
C GLN A 375 52.97 9.94 -14.03
#